data_AF-A0AB35V622-F1
#
_entry.id   AF-A0AB35V622-F1
#
_cell.length_a   1.000
_cell.length_b   1.000
_cell.length_c   1.000
_cell.angle_alpha   90.00
_cell.angle_beta   90.00
_cell.angle_gamma   90.00
#
_symmetry.space_group_name_H-M   'P 1'
#
loop_
_entity.id
_entity.type
_entity.pdbx_description
1 polymer ?
#
loop_
_entity_poly.entity_id
_entity_poly.type
_entity_poly.pdbx_seq_one_letter_code
_entity_poly.pdbx_strand_id
1 'polypeptide(L)'
;MLSKVFKRKDNPAPSMAAQDITDNRPTVGEVRKHGLEETLYLAPLPVCTGQAPVSMQNFSAMNDVYLQMGGSNNGMVFQGKLFAWAIWLTLIVLVFFPILMATLIIIFSPADIERSFWGLLWMGFQACLYVGMCMGVISVGTVGYTIVEGVRTQAKQYPLRFNRQRREVCFVDSDT
;
A
#
# COMPACT_ATOMS: atom_id res chain seq x y z
N MET A 1 -44.13 -33.26 10.00
CA MET A 1 -44.14 -32.28 8.87
C MET A 1 -43.33 -30.99 9.14
N LEU A 2 -42.65 -30.84 10.29
CA LEU A 2 -41.93 -29.59 10.66
C LEU A 2 -40.49 -29.47 10.13
N SER A 3 -39.86 -30.55 9.63
CA SER A 3 -38.45 -30.54 9.20
C SER A 3 -38.20 -29.86 7.84
N LYS A 4 -39.27 -29.54 7.09
CA LYS A 4 -39.15 -28.83 5.81
C LYS A 4 -39.17 -27.30 5.95
N VAL A 5 -39.54 -26.77 7.12
CA VAL A 5 -39.64 -25.31 7.34
C VAL A 5 -38.26 -24.68 7.61
N PHE A 6 -37.28 -25.45 8.06
CA PHE A 6 -35.92 -24.98 8.37
C PHE A 6 -34.86 -25.33 7.32
N LYS A 7 -35.26 -25.81 6.13
CA LYS A 7 -34.28 -26.09 5.07
C LYS A 7 -33.79 -24.76 4.48
N ARG A 8 -32.65 -24.29 4.98
CA ARG A 8 -31.94 -23.13 4.48
C ARG A 8 -31.65 -23.34 2.99
N LYS A 9 -32.01 -22.36 2.16
CA LYS A 9 -31.72 -22.36 0.73
C LYS A 9 -30.21 -22.23 0.56
N ASP A 10 -29.55 -23.30 0.12
CA ASP A 10 -28.12 -23.28 -0.17
C ASP A 10 -27.91 -22.45 -1.44
N ASN A 11 -27.57 -21.18 -1.28
CA ASN A 11 -27.11 -20.36 -2.40
C ASN A 11 -25.72 -20.87 -2.83
N PRO A 12 -25.43 -20.96 -4.14
CA PRO A 12 -24.15 -21.45 -4.63
C PRO A 12 -22.99 -20.59 -4.09
N ALA A 13 -21.89 -21.25 -3.75
CA ALA A 13 -20.70 -20.62 -3.21
C ALA A 13 -20.21 -19.51 -4.15
N PRO A 14 -19.98 -18.29 -3.66
CA PRO A 14 -19.54 -17.20 -4.51
C PRO A 14 -18.06 -17.41 -4.91
N SER A 15 -17.72 -17.04 -6.15
CA SER A 15 -16.39 -17.22 -6.73
C SER A 15 -15.31 -16.47 -5.95
N MET A 16 -14.03 -16.85 -6.11
CA MET A 16 -12.87 -16.24 -5.42
C MET A 16 -12.84 -14.70 -5.45
N ALA A 17 -13.45 -14.06 -6.44
CA ALA A 17 -13.57 -12.59 -6.53
C ALA A 17 -14.54 -11.98 -5.48
N ALA A 18 -15.47 -12.75 -4.95
CA ALA A 18 -16.46 -12.30 -3.96
C ALA A 18 -15.98 -12.42 -2.50
N GLN A 19 -14.72 -12.82 -2.30
CA GLN A 19 -14.07 -12.91 -0.99
C GLN A 19 -13.63 -11.55 -0.47
N ASP A 20 -13.45 -10.56 -1.36
CA ASP A 20 -13.07 -9.23 -0.93
C ASP A 20 -14.30 -8.52 -0.34
N ILE A 21 -14.28 -8.32 0.98
CA ILE A 21 -15.36 -7.67 1.75
C ILE A 21 -15.58 -6.22 1.25
N THR A 22 -14.57 -5.64 0.61
CA THR A 22 -14.58 -4.34 -0.07
C THR A 22 -15.56 -4.31 -1.23
N ASP A 23 -15.53 -5.32 -2.11
CA ASP A 23 -16.36 -5.39 -3.32
C ASP A 23 -17.72 -6.03 -3.05
N ASN A 24 -17.81 -7.01 -2.14
CA ASN A 24 -19.06 -7.69 -1.81
C ASN A 24 -19.33 -7.73 -0.30
N ARG A 25 -20.03 -6.69 0.18
CA ARG A 25 -20.38 -6.50 1.60
C ARG A 25 -21.27 -7.65 2.11
N PRO A 26 -20.87 -8.37 3.17
CA PRO A 26 -21.67 -9.45 3.70
C PRO A 26 -22.95 -8.92 4.36
N THR A 27 -24.04 -9.67 4.16
CA THR A 27 -25.32 -9.40 4.80
C THR A 27 -25.42 -10.09 6.15
N VAL A 28 -26.25 -9.56 7.04
CA VAL A 28 -26.44 -10.13 8.39
C VAL A 28 -26.95 -11.56 8.28
N GLY A 29 -26.25 -12.48 8.94
CA GLY A 29 -26.62 -13.90 8.92
C GLY A 29 -26.19 -14.64 7.65
N GLU A 30 -25.42 -14.02 6.76
CA GLU A 30 -24.78 -14.70 5.63
C GLU A 30 -23.78 -15.75 6.14
N VAL A 31 -23.77 -16.92 5.50
CA VAL A 31 -22.75 -17.95 5.72
C VAL A 31 -22.01 -18.14 4.41
N ARG A 32 -20.69 -17.90 4.43
CA ARG A 32 -19.81 -18.21 3.31
C ARG A 32 -19.03 -19.48 3.64
N LYS A 33 -19.09 -20.46 2.76
CA LYS A 33 -18.33 -21.72 2.89
C LYS A 33 -17.11 -21.66 1.98
N HIS A 34 -15.93 -21.90 2.54
CA HIS A 34 -14.67 -21.96 1.81
C HIS A 34 -13.94 -23.27 2.14
N GLY A 35 -13.98 -24.22 1.21
CA GLY A 35 -13.38 -25.54 1.42
C GLY A 35 -14.03 -26.26 2.61
N LEU A 36 -13.28 -26.41 3.70
CA LEU A 36 -13.73 -27.03 4.95
C LEU A 36 -14.17 -26.00 6.02
N GLU A 37 -14.01 -24.70 5.76
CA GLU A 37 -14.30 -23.63 6.70
C GLU A 37 -15.65 -22.97 6.39
N GLU A 38 -16.45 -22.72 7.43
CA GLU A 38 -17.71 -21.99 7.33
C GLU A 38 -17.62 -20.71 8.17
N THR A 39 -17.75 -19.56 7.54
CA THR A 39 -17.74 -18.25 8.22
C THR A 39 -19.16 -17.72 8.32
N LEU A 40 -19.70 -17.63 9.54
CA LEU A 40 -20.99 -17.02 9.84
C LEU A 40 -20.81 -15.54 10.19
N TYR A 41 -21.40 -14.65 9.39
CA TYR A 41 -21.38 -13.21 9.63
C TYR A 41 -22.46 -12.81 10.65
N LEU A 42 -22.05 -12.73 11.92
CA LEU A 42 -22.92 -12.45 13.08
C LEU A 42 -23.11 -10.96 13.37
N ALA A 43 -22.35 -10.05 12.75
CA ALA A 43 -22.39 -8.62 13.05
C ALA A 43 -22.92 -7.78 11.87
N PRO A 44 -23.74 -6.75 12.15
CA PRO A 44 -24.96 -6.45 11.41
C PRO A 44 -24.92 -5.03 10.79
N LEU A 45 -26.06 -4.46 10.38
CA LEU A 45 -26.19 -3.07 9.90
C LEU A 45 -25.18 -2.12 10.60
N PRO A 46 -24.38 -1.34 9.85
CA PRO A 46 -23.33 -0.51 10.41
C PRO A 46 -23.90 0.38 11.51
N VAL A 47 -23.12 0.62 12.58
CA VAL A 47 -23.38 1.73 13.50
C VAL A 47 -23.68 2.95 12.63
N CYS A 48 -24.78 3.67 12.89
CA CYS A 48 -25.31 4.78 12.07
C CYS A 48 -24.34 5.99 12.01
N THR A 49 -23.13 5.75 11.52
CA THR A 49 -22.01 6.68 11.39
C THR A 49 -21.96 7.24 9.97
N GLY A 50 -22.74 6.68 9.04
CA GLY A 50 -22.69 7.00 7.61
C GLY A 50 -21.40 6.55 6.91
N GLN A 51 -20.47 5.92 7.63
CA GLN A 51 -19.19 5.47 7.09
C GLN A 51 -19.25 4.01 6.63
N ALA A 52 -18.49 3.70 5.58
CA ALA A 52 -18.40 2.35 5.04
C ALA A 52 -17.80 1.39 6.09
N PRO A 53 -18.29 0.13 6.17
CA PRO A 53 -17.72 -0.87 7.07
C PRO A 53 -16.26 -1.11 6.70
N VAL A 54 -15.37 -0.97 7.68
CA VAL A 54 -13.93 -1.12 7.47
C VAL A 54 -13.48 -2.51 7.92
N SER A 55 -12.64 -3.16 7.12
CA SER A 55 -12.16 -4.52 7.38
C SER A 55 -11.27 -4.59 8.63
N MET A 56 -11.13 -5.81 9.17
CA MET A 56 -10.32 -6.11 10.37
C MET A 56 -8.85 -5.68 10.24
N GLN A 57 -8.37 -5.50 9.00
CA GLN A 57 -6.98 -5.10 8.69
C GLN A 57 -6.71 -3.61 8.93
N ASN A 58 -7.74 -2.79 9.14
CA ASN A 58 -7.61 -1.34 9.37
C ASN A 58 -7.68 -0.94 10.84
N PHE A 59 -7.73 -1.91 11.76
CA PHE A 59 -7.60 -1.64 13.19
C PHE A 59 -6.12 -1.58 13.58
N SER A 60 -5.73 -0.53 14.30
CA SER A 60 -4.35 -0.38 14.77
C SER A 60 -4.07 -1.30 15.97
N ALA A 61 -5.06 -1.50 16.84
CA ALA A 61 -5.00 -2.46 17.94
C ALA A 61 -6.38 -3.05 18.26
N MET A 62 -6.42 -4.34 18.61
CA MET A 62 -7.63 -5.05 19.02
C MET A 62 -7.33 -5.89 20.26
N ASN A 63 -8.12 -5.71 21.32
CA ASN A 63 -8.04 -6.47 22.57
C ASN A 63 -9.46 -6.88 23.04
N ASP A 64 -9.55 -7.60 24.14
CA ASP A 64 -10.82 -8.02 24.76
C ASP A 64 -11.63 -6.84 25.29
N VAL A 65 -10.96 -5.76 25.69
CA VAL A 65 -11.59 -4.57 26.27
C VAL A 65 -11.93 -3.52 25.21
N TYR A 66 -11.02 -3.24 24.27
CA TYR A 66 -11.18 -2.14 23.32
C TYR A 66 -10.72 -2.50 21.90
N LEU A 67 -11.22 -1.73 20.96
CA LEU A 67 -10.87 -1.74 19.55
C LEU A 67 -10.39 -0.33 19.17
N GLN A 68 -9.17 -0.21 18.66
CA GLN A 68 -8.57 1.07 18.29
C GLN A 68 -8.53 1.24 16.77
N MET A 69 -9.09 2.35 16.30
CA MET A 69 -9.13 2.78 14.91
C MET A 69 -8.24 4.02 14.74
N GLY A 70 -7.47 4.09 13.67
CA GLY A 70 -6.55 5.21 13.39
C GLY A 70 -5.10 4.91 13.80
N GLY A 71 -4.15 5.55 13.11
CA GLY A 71 -2.71 5.34 13.33
C GLY A 71 -2.22 3.95 12.91
N SER A 72 -2.69 3.41 11.78
CA SER A 72 -2.18 2.12 11.27
C SER A 72 -0.83 2.33 10.57
N ASN A 73 0.16 1.49 10.85
CA ASN A 73 1.44 1.48 10.12
C ASN A 73 1.37 0.73 8.79
N ASN A 74 0.16 0.45 8.28
CA ASN A 74 -0.01 -0.32 7.06
C ASN A 74 0.63 0.42 5.88
N GLY A 75 1.48 -0.28 5.13
CA GLY A 75 2.21 0.27 3.99
C GLY A 75 3.47 1.08 4.31
N MET A 76 3.77 1.44 5.58
CA MET A 76 5.00 2.21 5.90
C MET A 76 6.28 1.47 5.52
N VAL A 77 6.33 0.16 5.75
CA VAL A 77 7.48 -0.69 5.37
C VAL A 77 7.64 -0.72 3.84
N PHE A 78 6.52 -0.77 3.11
CA PHE A 78 6.54 -0.76 1.66
C PHE A 78 7.02 0.59 1.11
N GLN A 79 6.55 1.70 1.67
CA GLN A 79 7.01 3.04 1.31
C GLN A 79 8.51 3.22 1.60
N GLY A 80 9.02 2.74 2.74
CA GLY A 80 10.44 2.75 3.06
C GLY A 80 11.29 1.93 2.07
N LYS A 81 10.80 0.76 1.66
CA LYS A 81 11.44 -0.06 0.62
C LYS A 81 11.44 0.65 -0.73
N LEU A 82 10.33 1.32 -1.09
CA LEU A 82 10.21 2.09 -2.32
C LEU A 82 11.22 3.26 -2.34
N PHE A 83 11.41 3.94 -1.21
CA PHE A 83 12.39 5.02 -1.06
C PHE A 83 13.82 4.51 -1.23
N ALA A 84 14.19 3.41 -0.57
CA ALA A 84 15.49 2.78 -0.74
C ALA A 84 15.70 2.36 -2.21
N TRP A 85 14.68 1.79 -2.85
CA TRP A 85 14.73 1.40 -4.26
C TRP A 85 14.94 2.59 -5.19
N ALA A 86 14.28 3.72 -4.96
CA ALA A 86 14.45 4.95 -5.74
C ALA A 86 15.89 5.49 -5.66
N ILE A 87 16.51 5.46 -4.47
CA ILE A 87 17.91 5.85 -4.29
C ILE A 87 18.83 4.90 -5.06
N TRP A 88 18.64 3.58 -4.88
CA TRP A 88 19.46 2.57 -5.57
C TRP A 88 19.35 2.66 -7.09
N LEU A 89 18.14 2.84 -7.64
CA LEU A 89 17.93 2.99 -9.07
C LEU A 89 18.66 4.23 -9.59
N THR A 90 18.55 5.35 -8.89
CA THR A 90 19.22 6.61 -9.29
C THR A 90 20.74 6.44 -9.34
N LEU A 91 21.34 5.75 -8.35
CA LEU A 91 22.77 5.45 -8.33
C LEU A 91 23.19 4.49 -9.44
N ILE A 92 22.39 3.45 -9.71
CA ILE A 92 22.64 2.50 -10.80
C ILE A 92 22.63 3.22 -12.14
N VAL A 93 21.63 4.06 -12.40
CA VAL A 93 21.57 4.84 -13.64
C VAL A 93 22.75 5.78 -13.75
N LEU A 94 23.15 6.45 -12.66
CA LEU A 94 24.28 7.37 -12.70
C LEU A 94 25.61 6.69 -13.07
N VAL A 95 25.83 5.46 -12.62
CA VAL A 95 27.11 4.74 -12.81
C VAL A 95 27.09 3.80 -14.00
N PHE A 96 26.05 2.98 -14.15
CA PHE A 96 25.99 1.95 -15.20
C PHE A 96 25.58 2.51 -16.56
N PHE A 97 24.68 3.50 -16.61
CA PHE A 97 24.24 4.07 -17.88
C PHE A 97 25.38 4.69 -18.70
N PRO A 98 26.32 5.51 -18.16
CA PRO A 98 27.41 6.06 -18.97
C PRO A 98 28.37 4.98 -19.46
N ILE A 99 28.59 3.92 -18.68
CA ILE A 99 29.42 2.77 -19.10
C ILE A 99 28.76 2.04 -20.27
N LEU A 100 27.46 1.76 -20.15
CA LEU A 100 26.66 1.11 -21.20
C LEU A 100 26.62 1.98 -22.46
N MET A 101 26.37 3.28 -22.35
CA MET A 101 26.35 4.18 -23.49
C MET A 101 27.71 4.28 -24.18
N ALA A 102 28.81 4.36 -23.41
CA ALA A 102 30.15 4.41 -23.98
C ALA A 102 30.49 3.13 -24.78
N THR A 103 30.11 1.95 -24.29
CA THR A 103 30.35 0.69 -25.02
C THR A 103 29.46 0.55 -26.25
N LEU A 104 28.19 0.92 -26.17
CA LEU A 104 27.28 0.90 -27.32
C LEU A 104 27.76 1.84 -28.44
N ILE A 105 28.20 3.05 -28.11
CA ILE A 105 28.67 4.00 -29.12
C ILE A 105 29.94 3.47 -29.80
N ILE A 106 30.82 2.76 -29.09
CA ILE A 106 31.99 2.13 -29.72
C ILE A 106 31.59 1.02 -30.68
N ILE A 107 30.65 0.15 -30.29
CA ILE A 107 30.27 -1.03 -31.08
C ILE A 107 29.46 -0.65 -32.33
N PHE A 108 28.54 0.31 -32.23
CA PHE A 108 27.54 0.57 -33.28
C PHE A 108 27.88 1.71 -34.25
N SER A 109 28.87 2.55 -33.95
CA SER A 109 29.13 3.73 -34.77
C SER A 109 30.23 3.46 -35.84
N PRO A 110 30.14 4.04 -37.06
CA PRO A 110 31.03 3.75 -38.20
C PRO A 110 32.50 4.14 -37.96
N ALA A 111 33.43 3.36 -38.49
CA ALA A 111 34.86 3.38 -38.17
C ALA A 111 35.62 4.71 -38.42
N ASP A 112 34.98 5.71 -39.01
CA ASP A 112 35.60 6.98 -39.41
C ASP A 112 35.79 7.99 -38.26
N ILE A 113 35.25 7.70 -37.08
CA ILE A 113 35.34 8.58 -35.90
C ILE A 113 36.47 8.06 -35.00
N GLU A 114 37.50 8.88 -34.73
CA GLU A 114 38.48 8.59 -33.68
C GLU A 114 37.76 8.59 -32.32
N ARG A 115 37.75 7.45 -31.62
CA ARG A 115 37.07 7.30 -30.32
C ARG A 115 38.05 6.90 -29.24
N SER A 116 38.27 7.78 -28.28
CA SER A 116 38.83 7.39 -26.99
C SER A 116 37.69 6.96 -26.06
N PHE A 117 37.71 5.69 -25.64
CA PHE A 117 36.75 5.15 -24.67
C PHE A 117 36.69 6.01 -23.40
N TRP A 118 37.85 6.40 -22.89
CA TRP A 118 37.97 7.20 -21.67
C TRP A 118 37.37 8.61 -21.83
N GLY A 119 37.53 9.22 -23.01
CA GLY A 119 36.92 10.53 -23.29
C GLY A 119 35.39 10.47 -23.38
N LEU A 120 34.87 9.44 -24.04
CA LEU A 120 33.43 9.21 -24.14
C LEU A 120 32.80 8.91 -22.77
N LEU A 121 33.49 8.10 -21.96
CA LEU A 121 33.04 7.75 -20.62
C LEU A 121 33.00 8.98 -19.71
N TRP A 122 34.01 9.85 -19.78
CA TRP A 122 34.04 11.09 -19.01
C TRP A 122 32.91 12.06 -19.40
N MET A 123 32.69 12.25 -20.71
CA MET A 123 31.60 13.09 -21.21
C MET A 123 30.23 12.52 -20.86
N GLY A 124 30.06 11.20 -20.97
CA GLY A 124 28.85 10.50 -20.55
C GLY A 124 28.58 10.66 -19.06
N PHE A 125 29.60 10.54 -18.21
CA PHE A 125 29.46 10.71 -16.77
C PHE A 125 29.05 12.15 -16.40
N GLN A 126 29.64 13.16 -17.05
CA GLN A 126 29.28 14.56 -16.82
C GLN A 126 27.83 14.86 -17.23
N ALA A 127 27.38 14.32 -18.37
CA ALA A 127 25.99 14.44 -18.81
C ALA A 127 25.02 13.72 -17.87
N CYS A 128 25.36 12.49 -17.46
CA CYS A 128 24.57 11.69 -16.52
C CYS A 128 24.49 12.34 -15.13
N LEU A 129 25.54 13.02 -14.67
CA LEU A 129 25.49 13.77 -13.43
C LEU A 129 24.51 14.93 -13.52
N TYR A 130 24.57 15.73 -14.59
CA TYR A 130 23.70 16.89 -14.74
C TYR A 130 22.22 16.49 -14.85
N VAL A 131 21.92 15.52 -15.73
CA VAL A 131 20.54 15.03 -15.93
C VAL A 131 20.08 14.17 -14.75
N GLY A 132 20.97 13.31 -14.24
CA GLY A 132 20.68 12.38 -13.15
C GLY A 132 20.50 13.06 -11.80
N MET A 133 21.16 14.20 -11.54
CA MET A 133 20.87 15.02 -10.35
C MET A 133 19.45 15.59 -10.42
N CYS A 134 19.05 16.19 -11.53
CA CYS A 134 17.69 16.74 -11.68
C CYS A 134 16.63 15.65 -11.52
N MET A 135 16.78 14.54 -12.25
CA MET A 135 15.83 13.42 -12.20
C MET A 135 15.85 12.70 -10.85
N GLY A 136 17.03 12.56 -10.23
CA GLY A 136 17.19 11.94 -8.92
C GLY A 136 16.56 12.75 -7.80
N VAL A 137 16.71 14.08 -7.82
CA VAL A 137 16.04 14.97 -6.85
C VAL A 137 14.53 14.87 -6.99
N ILE A 138 14.01 14.80 -8.23
CA ILE A 138 12.56 14.65 -8.45
C ILE A 138 12.07 13.27 -7.97
N SER A 139 12.73 12.17 -8.33
CA SER A 139 12.30 10.82 -7.98
C SER A 139 12.40 10.54 -6.47
N VAL A 140 13.53 10.87 -5.85
CA VAL A 140 13.73 10.70 -4.41
C VAL A 140 12.89 11.70 -3.63
N GLY A 141 12.78 12.95 -4.11
CA GLY A 141 11.99 14.01 -3.48
C GLY A 141 10.49 13.70 -3.47
N THR A 142 9.95 13.18 -4.57
CA THR A 142 8.53 12.77 -4.65
C THR A 142 8.21 11.64 -3.69
N VAL A 143 9.03 10.58 -3.66
CA VAL A 143 8.82 9.46 -2.71
C VAL A 143 9.04 9.91 -1.26
N GLY A 144 10.03 10.77 -1.01
CA GLY A 144 10.24 11.34 0.32
C GLY A 144 9.05 12.19 0.77
N TYR A 145 8.49 12.99 -0.14
CA TYR A 145 7.31 13.80 0.13
C TYR A 145 6.09 12.95 0.47
N THR A 146 5.82 11.86 -0.25
CA THR A 146 4.68 10.98 0.05
C THR A 146 4.80 10.30 1.41
N ILE A 147 6.03 9.97 1.85
CA ILE A 147 6.27 9.45 3.21
C ILE A 147 5.96 10.53 4.25
N VAL A 148 6.48 11.75 4.08
CA VAL A 148 6.25 12.86 5.02
C VAL A 148 4.76 13.21 5.09
N GLU A 149 4.07 13.27 3.96
CA GLU A 149 2.64 13.48 3.90
C GLU A 149 1.86 12.33 4.56
N GLY A 150 2.28 11.08 4.35
CA GLY A 150 1.74 9.91 5.03
C GLY A 150 1.85 10.01 6.56
N VAL A 151 3.02 10.39 7.08
CA VAL A 151 3.21 10.60 8.52
C VAL A 151 2.34 11.75 9.04
N ARG A 152 2.25 12.86 8.29
CA ARG A 152 1.42 14.01 8.68
C ARG A 152 -0.07 13.68 8.70
N THR A 153 -0.56 12.92 7.74
CA THR A 153 -1.97 12.51 7.68
C THR A 153 -2.30 11.54 8.81
N GLN A 154 -1.42 10.59 9.11
CA GLN A 154 -1.57 9.70 10.25
C GLN A 154 -1.51 10.44 11.60
N ALA A 155 -0.63 11.44 11.73
CA ALA A 155 -0.55 12.26 12.94
C ALA A 155 -1.84 13.07 13.20
N LYS A 156 -2.56 13.45 12.14
CA LYS A 156 -3.87 14.14 12.25
C LYS A 156 -5.02 13.20 12.58
N GLN A 157 -4.88 11.90 12.32
CA GLN A 157 -5.89 10.92 12.62
C GLN A 157 -5.79 10.52 14.09
N TYR A 158 -6.59 11.16 14.94
CA TYR A 158 -6.67 10.80 16.35
C TYR A 158 -7.14 9.35 16.52
N PRO A 159 -6.50 8.57 17.41
CA PRO A 159 -6.92 7.20 17.65
C PRO A 159 -8.30 7.19 18.31
N LEU A 160 -9.29 6.65 17.62
CA LEU A 160 -10.61 6.37 18.16
C LEU A 160 -10.56 5.03 18.89
N ARG A 161 -10.95 5.01 20.17
CA ARG A 161 -11.03 3.76 20.96
C ARG A 161 -12.49 3.43 21.25
N PHE A 162 -12.97 2.33 20.69
CA PHE A 162 -14.28 1.76 20.98
C PHE A 162 -14.14 0.73 22.10
N ASN A 163 -14.90 0.89 23.19
CA ASN A 163 -14.98 -0.14 24.22
C ASN A 163 -15.95 -1.24 23.78
N ARG A 164 -15.47 -2.49 23.70
CA ARG A 164 -16.25 -3.63 23.18
C ARG A 164 -17.42 -4.01 24.09
N GLN A 165 -17.33 -3.77 25.40
CA GLN A 165 -18.37 -4.18 26.35
C GLN A 165 -19.43 -3.10 26.60
N ARG A 166 -19.02 -1.82 26.65
CA ARG A 166 -19.89 -0.72 27.09
C ARG A 166 -20.50 0.12 25.96
N ARG A 167 -20.17 -0.18 24.69
CA ARG A 167 -20.63 0.57 23.50
C ARG A 167 -20.38 2.08 23.63
N GLU A 168 -19.25 2.44 24.22
CA GLU A 168 -18.76 3.81 24.38
C GLU A 168 -17.57 4.06 23.46
N VAL A 169 -17.41 5.31 23.04
CA VAL A 169 -16.34 5.75 22.14
C VAL A 169 -15.53 6.82 22.86
N CYS A 170 -14.23 6.58 23.00
CA CYS A 170 -13.29 7.61 23.41
C CYS A 170 -12.73 8.27 22.15
N PHE A 171 -13.01 9.56 22.00
CA PHE A 171 -12.41 10.45 21.03
C PHE A 171 -11.49 11.43 21.78
N VAL A 172 -10.30 11.65 21.24
CA VAL A 172 -9.37 12.67 21.74
C VAL A 172 -9.63 13.92 20.92
N ASP A 173 -10.02 15.00 21.59
CA ASP A 173 -10.28 16.28 20.94
C ASP A 173 -8.97 16.95 20.51
N SER A 174 -9.01 17.73 19.44
CA SER A 174 -7.80 18.36 18.88
C SER A 174 -7.29 19.54 19.71
N ASP A 175 -8.11 20.06 20.64
CA ASP A 175 -7.84 21.25 21.44
C ASP A 175 -7.20 20.96 22.81
N THR A 176 -6.93 19.68 23.13
CA THR A 176 -6.19 19.24 24.35
C THR A 176 -4.78 18.78 24.03
#